data_AF-A0A9D1HS13-F1
#
_entry.id   AF-A0A9D1HS13-F1
#
_cell.length_a   1.000
_cell.length_b   1.000
_cell.length_c   1.000
_cell.angle_alpha   90.00
_cell.angle_beta   90.00
_cell.angle_gamma   90.00
#
_symmetry.space_group_name_H-M   'P 1'
#
loop_
_entity.id
_entity.type
_entity.pdbx_description
1 polymer ?
#
loop_
_entity_poly.entity_id
_entity_poly.type
_entity_poly.pdbx_seq_one_letter_code
_entity_poly.pdbx_strand_id
1 'polypeptide(L)'
;MDVDVSKLSPMMQRYFEIKSNYPDCLLFFRLGDFYEMFFDDAETASRVLDLTLTGRDCGMKDKRAPMCGVPYHAVDNYIRRLIDAGFRVAICEQLTDPATSKGMLERDVVRVVTPGTLIEEDILDEKATNYLASVYLRGDAFGLAWSDISTGEFCVYEYAGEDWRARLSDVLSSVRPSEFVCNEDFVGAYASVPYFTASDARPHCYHDFAYYFPTAEKKLKEALGVASLAAFECDDKPFAVSAAGGLCEYLSQTQKRTLAQLNSLTYLHDTSFMLLDAATRRNLEITARARDGKKTGSLLGVLDKTSTAMGARTLRAWLDRPLRDEKAINARLGAVEALVASRAVRDKLNELLGDIRDLERLSGRIAYGNASPSVLIAVSDTLNVLPALKKVA
;
A
#
# COMPACT_ATOMS: atom_id res chain seq x y z
N MET A 1 26.06 18.44 -0.95
CA MET A 1 27.50 18.85 -1.00
C MET A 1 28.20 18.08 -2.11
N ASP A 2 29.12 18.68 -2.89
CA ASP A 2 30.01 17.92 -3.78
C ASP A 2 31.07 17.18 -2.96
N VAL A 3 30.75 15.95 -2.57
CA VAL A 3 31.67 15.06 -1.84
C VAL A 3 32.49 14.27 -2.85
N ASP A 4 33.82 14.39 -2.79
CA ASP A 4 34.73 13.57 -3.61
C ASP A 4 34.70 12.11 -3.12
N VAL A 5 33.87 11.29 -3.77
CA VAL A 5 33.61 9.90 -3.39
C VAL A 5 34.89 9.06 -3.38
N SER A 6 35.84 9.34 -4.26
CA SER A 6 37.09 8.57 -4.39
C SER A 6 38.00 8.61 -3.14
N LYS A 7 37.84 9.66 -2.33
CA LYS A 7 38.61 9.88 -1.09
C LYS A 7 37.91 9.34 0.16
N LEU A 8 36.69 8.83 0.03
CA LEU A 8 35.94 8.27 1.13
C LEU A 8 36.41 6.85 1.48
N SER A 9 36.11 6.41 2.70
CA SER A 9 36.30 5.01 3.10
C SER A 9 35.52 4.06 2.17
N PRO A 10 35.97 2.80 1.99
CA PRO A 10 35.29 1.84 1.12
C PRO A 10 33.79 1.67 1.42
N MET A 11 33.42 1.73 2.71
CA MET A 11 32.01 1.66 3.13
C MET A 11 31.19 2.86 2.65
N MET A 12 31.77 4.07 2.74
CA MET A 12 31.11 5.29 2.30
C MET A 12 31.03 5.38 0.77
N GLN A 13 32.04 4.87 0.05
CA GLN A 13 31.96 4.70 -1.40
C GLN A 13 30.78 3.81 -1.78
N ARG A 14 30.62 2.66 -1.09
CA ARG A 14 29.49 1.75 -1.30
C ARG A 14 28.14 2.40 -0.96
N TYR A 15 28.08 3.21 0.11
CA TYR A 15 26.88 3.96 0.45
C TYR A 15 26.45 4.89 -0.70
N PHE A 16 27.38 5.68 -1.25
CA PHE A 16 27.08 6.57 -2.39
C PHE A 16 26.72 5.83 -3.67
N GLU A 17 27.38 4.70 -3.95
CA GLU A 17 27.04 3.84 -5.08
C GLU A 17 25.58 3.38 -4.99
N ILE A 18 25.15 2.85 -3.83
CA ILE A 18 23.77 2.42 -3.63
C ILE A 18 22.82 3.62 -3.67
N LYS A 19 23.15 4.71 -2.98
CA LYS A 19 22.33 5.94 -2.93
C LYS A 19 22.11 6.55 -4.32
N SER A 20 23.07 6.45 -5.24
CA SER A 20 22.92 6.97 -6.60
C SER A 20 21.79 6.28 -7.40
N ASN A 21 21.43 5.04 -7.02
CA ASN A 21 20.30 4.34 -7.61
C ASN A 21 18.95 4.73 -6.99
N TYR A 22 18.97 5.46 -5.86
CA TYR A 22 17.78 5.87 -5.08
C TYR A 22 17.88 7.34 -4.64
N PRO A 23 18.02 8.29 -5.58
CA PRO A 23 18.24 9.70 -5.24
C PRO A 23 17.07 10.34 -4.50
N ASP A 24 15.84 9.85 -4.73
CA ASP A 24 14.58 10.34 -4.16
C ASP A 24 14.22 9.69 -2.80
N CYS A 25 14.97 8.69 -2.35
CA CYS A 25 14.68 7.94 -1.13
C CYS A 25 15.72 8.21 -0.03
N LEU A 26 15.31 8.29 1.22
CA LEU A 26 16.24 8.20 2.35
C LEU A 26 16.80 6.78 2.44
N LEU A 27 18.12 6.63 2.41
CA LEU A 27 18.78 5.32 2.43
C LEU A 27 19.06 4.88 3.87
N PHE A 28 18.29 3.91 4.35
CA PHE A 28 18.52 3.22 5.61
C PHE A 28 19.58 2.14 5.39
N PHE A 29 20.81 2.42 5.80
CA PHE A 29 21.96 1.57 5.55
C PHE A 29 22.27 0.68 6.76
N ARG A 30 22.10 -0.64 6.62
CA ARG A 30 22.29 -1.59 7.72
C ARG A 30 23.75 -1.69 8.16
N LEU A 31 24.00 -1.36 9.43
CA LEU A 31 25.27 -1.49 10.12
C LEU A 31 25.07 -2.11 11.51
N GLY A 32 25.35 -3.40 11.64
CA GLY A 32 25.15 -4.13 12.90
C GLY A 32 23.68 -4.17 13.30
N ASP A 33 23.36 -3.62 14.48
CA ASP A 33 22.00 -3.53 15.02
C ASP A 33 21.29 -2.20 14.74
N PHE A 34 21.84 -1.38 13.84
CA PHE A 34 21.29 -0.07 13.48
C PHE A 34 21.09 0.07 11.98
N TYR A 35 20.10 0.87 11.59
CA TYR A 35 20.09 1.52 10.30
C TYR A 35 20.65 2.91 10.46
N GLU A 36 21.72 3.20 9.73
CA GLU A 36 22.36 4.51 9.72
C GLU A 36 22.07 5.22 8.40
N MET A 37 21.93 6.54 8.48
CA MET A 37 21.83 7.45 7.35
C MET A 37 23.01 8.41 7.41
N PHE A 38 23.49 8.87 6.26
CA PHE A 38 24.67 9.74 6.17
C PHE A 38 24.39 10.99 5.35
N PHE A 39 25.19 12.04 5.57
CA PHE A 39 25.15 13.29 4.80
C PHE A 39 23.73 13.91 4.79
N ASP A 40 23.23 14.31 3.62
CA ASP A 40 21.95 14.99 3.44
C ASP A 40 20.76 14.14 3.95
N ASP A 41 20.86 12.80 3.84
CA ASP A 41 19.85 11.88 4.39
C ASP A 41 19.84 11.93 5.93
N ALA A 42 21.03 12.01 6.55
CA ALA A 42 21.16 12.13 8.00
C ALA A 42 20.59 13.45 8.53
N GLU A 43 20.89 14.56 7.86
CA GLU A 43 20.37 15.88 8.24
C GLU A 43 18.84 15.94 8.11
N THR A 44 18.32 15.37 7.02
CA THR A 44 16.87 15.29 6.77
C THR A 44 16.19 14.43 7.83
N ALA A 45 16.68 13.20 8.03
CA ALA A 45 16.10 12.26 8.99
C ALA A 45 16.23 12.75 10.43
N SER A 46 17.36 13.35 10.81
CA SER A 46 17.55 13.94 12.14
C SER A 46 16.50 15.01 12.44
N ARG A 47 16.27 15.93 11.49
CA ARG A 47 15.26 17.00 11.64
C ARG A 47 13.83 16.46 11.69
N VAL A 48 13.47 15.50 10.84
CA VAL A 48 12.10 14.97 10.75
C VAL A 48 11.79 14.03 11.92
N LEU A 49 12.76 13.22 12.33
CA LEU A 49 12.60 12.20 13.36
C LEU A 49 12.99 12.66 14.76
N ASP A 50 13.56 13.86 14.88
CA ASP A 50 14.14 14.40 16.12
C ASP A 50 15.24 13.48 16.69
N LEU A 51 16.13 13.03 15.80
CA LEU A 51 17.28 12.19 16.16
C LEU A 51 18.52 13.05 16.39
N THR A 52 19.39 12.63 17.30
CA THR A 52 20.68 13.29 17.50
C THR A 52 21.55 13.12 16.25
N LEU A 53 21.91 14.24 15.62
CA LEU A 53 22.90 14.26 14.54
C LEU A 53 24.31 14.16 15.12
N THR A 54 25.08 13.19 14.66
CA THR A 54 26.46 12.94 15.06
C THR A 54 27.38 12.98 13.84
N GLY A 55 28.68 12.75 14.05
CA GLY A 55 29.64 12.59 12.96
C GLY A 55 30.22 11.19 12.94
N ARG A 56 30.40 10.58 11.78
CA ARG A 56 31.18 9.34 11.61
C ARG A 56 32.46 9.62 10.84
N ASP A 57 33.54 8.92 11.19
CA ASP A 57 34.75 8.96 10.39
C ASP A 57 34.46 8.38 9.00
N CYS A 58 34.75 9.16 7.96
CA CYS A 58 34.52 8.81 6.56
C CYS A 58 35.83 8.69 5.76
N GLY A 59 36.99 8.66 6.43
CA GLY A 59 38.31 8.53 5.78
C GLY A 59 38.92 9.87 5.32
N MET A 60 38.25 10.99 5.56
CA MET A 60 38.79 12.33 5.28
C MET A 60 39.50 12.91 6.51
N LYS A 61 40.70 13.49 6.33
CA LYS A 61 41.57 13.95 7.43
C LYS A 61 40.94 14.96 8.40
N ASP A 62 39.99 15.79 7.93
CA ASP A 62 39.41 16.89 8.73
C ASP A 62 37.89 17.02 8.60
N LYS A 63 37.19 15.99 8.09
CA LYS A 63 35.72 16.01 7.94
C LYS A 63 35.13 14.69 8.41
N ARG A 64 34.13 14.79 9.29
CA ARG A 64 33.26 13.66 9.66
C ARG A 64 31.98 13.75 8.85
N ALA A 65 31.49 12.62 8.35
CA ALA A 65 30.20 12.56 7.68
C ALA A 65 29.09 12.76 8.73
N PRO A 66 28.12 13.68 8.50
CA PRO A 66 26.90 13.75 9.30
C PRO A 66 26.24 12.36 9.33
N MET A 67 25.79 11.93 10.50
CA MET A 67 25.21 10.60 10.70
C MET A 67 24.14 10.64 11.79
N CYS A 68 23.01 10.00 11.52
CA CYS A 68 22.05 9.59 12.54
C CYS A 68 21.62 8.15 12.27
N GLY A 69 21.13 7.46 13.29
CA GLY A 69 20.69 6.08 13.14
C GLY A 69 19.53 5.73 14.05
N VAL A 70 18.83 4.67 13.68
CA VAL A 70 17.72 4.10 14.43
C VAL A 70 17.98 2.62 14.71
N PRO A 71 17.60 2.10 15.89
CA PRO A 71 17.78 0.71 16.20
C PRO A 71 16.88 -0.15 15.30
N TYR A 72 17.46 -1.25 14.81
CA TYR A 72 16.81 -2.26 13.99
C TYR A 72 15.38 -2.60 14.41
N HIS A 73 15.23 -3.00 15.67
CA HIS A 73 14.01 -3.59 16.20
C HIS A 73 12.86 -2.58 16.35
N ALA A 74 13.14 -1.28 16.18
CA ALA A 74 12.13 -0.23 16.27
C ALA A 74 12.02 0.57 14.97
N VAL A 75 12.62 0.09 13.88
CA VAL A 75 12.75 0.82 12.61
C VAL A 75 11.38 1.21 12.02
N ASP A 76 10.37 0.36 12.16
CA ASP A 76 9.06 0.54 11.53
C ASP A 76 8.39 1.84 11.96
N ASN A 77 8.45 2.18 13.25
CA ASN A 77 7.90 3.44 13.77
C ASN A 77 8.58 4.68 13.19
N TYR A 78 9.90 4.61 12.95
CA TYR A 78 10.63 5.71 12.31
C TYR A 78 10.31 5.82 10.83
N ILE A 79 10.22 4.68 10.13
CA ILE A 79 9.79 4.63 8.74
C ILE A 79 8.40 5.25 8.61
N ARG A 80 7.44 4.88 9.47
CA ARG A 80 6.09 5.45 9.44
C ARG A 80 6.09 6.97 9.52
N ARG A 81 6.86 7.54 10.44
CA ARG A 81 6.98 9.00 10.59
C ARG A 81 7.60 9.68 9.36
N LEU A 82 8.57 9.04 8.71
CA LEU A 82 9.15 9.54 7.45
C LEU A 82 8.12 9.50 6.31
N ILE A 83 7.36 8.42 6.22
CA ILE A 83 6.30 8.23 5.21
C ILE A 83 5.19 9.27 5.40
N ASP A 84 4.74 9.50 6.64
CA ASP A 84 3.76 10.54 6.97
C ASP A 84 4.28 11.96 6.67
N ALA A 85 5.60 12.16 6.73
CA ALA A 85 6.25 13.40 6.33
C ALA A 85 6.52 13.50 4.82
N GLY A 86 6.08 12.52 4.02
CA GLY A 86 6.18 12.52 2.56
C GLY A 86 7.48 11.97 1.99
N PHE A 87 8.31 11.29 2.79
CA PHE A 87 9.57 10.69 2.33
C PHE A 87 9.38 9.21 1.95
N ARG A 88 10.16 8.77 0.97
CA ARG A 88 10.36 7.35 0.66
C ARG A 88 11.62 6.84 1.36
N VAL A 89 11.63 5.56 1.74
CA VAL A 89 12.76 4.96 2.46
C VAL A 89 13.25 3.71 1.75
N ALA A 90 14.53 3.70 1.34
CA ALA A 90 15.18 2.53 0.79
C ALA A 90 15.88 1.76 1.92
N ILE A 91 15.52 0.50 2.12
CA ILE A 91 16.12 -0.38 3.15
C ILE A 91 17.25 -1.17 2.52
N CYS A 92 18.48 -0.84 2.88
CA CYS A 92 19.67 -1.55 2.47
C CYS A 92 20.11 -2.53 3.54
N GLU A 93 20.10 -3.81 3.21
CA GLU A 93 20.52 -4.90 4.09
C GLU A 93 21.91 -5.40 3.76
N GLN A 94 22.48 -6.13 4.71
CA GLN A 94 23.67 -6.93 4.48
C GLN A 94 23.30 -8.32 4.01
N LEU A 95 23.69 -8.67 2.79
CA LEU A 95 23.34 -9.94 2.14
C LEU A 95 24.26 -11.08 2.56
N THR A 96 25.50 -10.78 2.95
CA THR A 96 26.47 -11.79 3.38
C THR A 96 26.72 -11.77 4.88
N ASP A 97 26.88 -12.96 5.47
CA ASP A 97 27.18 -13.12 6.89
C ASP A 97 28.60 -12.59 7.19
N PRO A 98 28.74 -11.67 8.17
CA PRO A 98 30.04 -11.11 8.52
C PRO A 98 31.02 -12.12 9.14
N ALA A 99 30.53 -13.24 9.67
CA ALA A 99 31.38 -14.30 10.22
C ALA A 99 32.03 -15.18 9.14
N THR A 100 31.42 -15.28 7.95
CA THR A 100 31.85 -16.21 6.89
C THR A 100 32.53 -15.52 5.70
N SER A 101 32.40 -14.19 5.59
CA SER A 101 32.94 -13.43 4.44
C SER A 101 34.34 -12.88 4.69
N LYS A 102 35.34 -13.37 3.93
CA LYS A 102 36.65 -12.70 3.77
C LYS A 102 36.55 -11.66 2.65
N GLY A 103 36.11 -10.45 2.97
CA GLY A 103 35.98 -9.37 1.98
C GLY A 103 35.00 -8.26 2.39
N MET A 104 34.68 -7.37 1.47
CA MET A 104 33.64 -6.35 1.69
C MET A 104 32.27 -7.03 1.76
N LEU A 105 31.52 -6.75 2.82
CA LEU A 105 30.18 -7.32 3.02
C LEU A 105 29.24 -6.80 1.94
N GLU A 106 28.59 -7.71 1.24
CA GLU A 106 27.69 -7.39 0.14
C GLU A 106 26.43 -6.74 0.71
N ARG A 107 26.06 -5.60 0.14
CA ARG A 107 24.92 -4.80 0.57
C ARG A 107 24.14 -4.35 -0.64
N ASP A 108 22.83 -4.47 -0.54
CA ASP A 108 21.91 -3.94 -1.54
C ASP A 108 20.59 -3.55 -0.86
N VAL A 109 19.85 -2.67 -1.54
CA VAL A 109 18.47 -2.35 -1.18
C VAL A 109 17.62 -3.59 -1.38
N VAL A 110 16.95 -4.07 -0.34
CA VAL A 110 16.03 -5.22 -0.40
C VAL A 110 14.58 -4.79 -0.55
N ARG A 111 14.27 -3.53 -0.22
CA ARG A 111 12.93 -2.96 -0.32
C ARG A 111 12.98 -1.44 -0.33
N VAL A 112 12.06 -0.82 -1.06
CA VAL A 112 11.70 0.60 -0.94
C VAL A 112 10.32 0.69 -0.29
N VAL A 113 10.22 1.44 0.79
CA VAL A 113 8.98 1.71 1.52
C VAL A 113 8.43 3.06 1.07
N THR A 114 7.18 3.04 0.62
CA THR A 114 6.43 4.20 0.18
C THR A 114 5.03 4.18 0.84
N PRO A 115 4.25 5.28 0.80
CA PRO A 115 2.98 5.34 1.50
C PRO A 115 2.00 4.21 1.12
N GLY A 116 1.98 3.79 -0.14
CA GLY A 116 1.11 2.73 -0.64
C GLY A 116 1.64 1.30 -0.49
N THR A 117 2.88 1.11 0.00
CA THR A 117 3.53 -0.21 0.06
C THR A 117 3.77 -0.69 1.49
N LEU A 118 3.09 -0.13 2.48
CA LEU A 118 3.19 -0.55 3.88
C LEU A 118 2.50 -1.91 4.08
N ILE A 119 3.17 -2.83 4.79
CA ILE A 119 2.67 -4.19 5.05
C ILE A 119 2.65 -4.50 6.55
N GLU A 120 3.49 -3.82 7.33
CA GLU A 120 3.64 -4.04 8.76
C GLU A 120 2.39 -3.58 9.53
N GLU A 121 1.85 -4.48 10.36
CA GLU A 121 0.63 -4.21 11.14
C GLU A 121 0.82 -3.05 12.12
N ASP A 122 2.00 -2.94 12.73
CA ASP A 122 2.32 -1.92 13.74
C ASP A 122 2.24 -0.47 13.20
N ILE A 123 2.32 -0.31 11.88
CA ILE A 123 2.32 1.00 11.23
C ILE A 123 1.12 1.21 10.30
N LEU A 124 0.24 0.22 10.16
CA LEU A 124 -1.01 0.31 9.41
C LEU A 124 -2.18 0.58 10.35
N ASP A 125 -3.15 1.39 9.91
CA ASP A 125 -4.46 1.41 10.58
C ASP A 125 -5.13 0.05 10.31
N GLU A 126 -5.37 -0.72 11.37
CA GLU A 126 -6.05 -2.02 11.33
C GLU A 126 -7.42 -1.93 10.63
N LYS A 127 -8.13 -0.81 10.78
CA LYS A 127 -9.51 -0.64 10.30
C LYS A 127 -9.62 0.15 8.99
N ALA A 128 -8.51 0.35 8.30
CA ALA A 128 -8.47 1.01 7.00
C ALA A 128 -7.62 0.22 6.00
N THR A 129 -7.98 0.33 4.73
CA THR A 129 -7.17 -0.16 3.62
C THR A 129 -6.07 0.85 3.30
N ASN A 130 -4.93 0.37 2.84
CA ASN A 130 -3.80 1.21 2.42
C ASN A 130 -3.52 0.98 0.93
N TYR A 131 -4.30 1.64 0.09
CA TYR A 131 -4.24 1.43 -1.35
C TYR A 131 -3.10 2.22 -2.00
N LEU A 132 -2.32 1.53 -2.83
CA LEU A 132 -1.55 2.13 -3.91
C LEU A 132 -2.40 2.13 -5.18
N ALA A 133 -2.53 3.27 -5.84
CA ALA A 133 -3.19 3.38 -7.14
C ALA A 133 -2.21 3.67 -8.27
N SER A 134 -2.56 3.18 -9.46
CA SER A 134 -1.89 3.41 -10.73
C SER A 134 -2.90 3.98 -11.72
N VAL A 135 -2.57 5.11 -12.34
CA VAL A 135 -3.40 5.78 -13.34
C VAL A 135 -2.69 5.79 -14.68
N TYR A 136 -3.31 5.19 -15.69
CA TYR A 136 -2.89 5.29 -17.08
C TYR A 136 -3.85 6.24 -17.81
N LEU A 137 -3.34 7.33 -18.38
CA LEU A 137 -4.12 8.23 -19.23
C LEU A 137 -3.64 8.12 -20.67
N ARG A 138 -4.57 8.14 -21.62
CA ARG A 138 -4.27 8.36 -23.03
C ARG A 138 -5.47 8.99 -23.73
N GLY A 139 -5.31 10.23 -24.20
CA GLY A 139 -6.42 11.03 -24.73
C GLY A 139 -7.48 11.28 -23.65
N ASP A 140 -8.75 11.03 -23.97
CA ASP A 140 -9.88 11.15 -23.03
C ASP A 140 -10.31 9.80 -22.44
N ALA A 141 -9.38 8.85 -22.35
CA ALA A 141 -9.59 7.56 -21.73
C ALA A 141 -8.54 7.30 -20.66
N PHE A 142 -8.98 6.69 -19.55
CA PHE A 142 -8.09 6.27 -18.48
C PHE A 142 -8.33 4.84 -18.04
N GLY A 143 -7.27 4.24 -17.53
CA GLY A 143 -7.30 3.05 -16.71
C GLY A 143 -6.88 3.41 -15.30
N LEU A 144 -7.56 2.82 -14.33
CA LEU A 144 -7.24 2.94 -12.92
C LEU A 144 -7.08 1.53 -12.37
N ALA A 145 -5.95 1.28 -11.72
CA ALA A 145 -5.70 0.05 -10.98
C ALA A 145 -5.34 0.41 -9.54
N TRP A 146 -5.81 -0.33 -8.56
CA TRP A 146 -5.38 -0.11 -7.17
C TRP A 146 -5.30 -1.42 -6.42
N SER A 147 -4.37 -1.47 -5.47
CA SER A 147 -4.14 -2.65 -4.67
C SER A 147 -3.76 -2.30 -3.24
N ASP A 148 -4.23 -3.12 -2.30
CA ASP A 148 -3.71 -3.15 -0.93
C ASP A 148 -2.78 -4.36 -0.83
N ILE A 149 -1.48 -4.08 -0.84
CA ILE A 149 -0.42 -5.11 -0.79
C ILE A 149 -0.50 -6.00 0.46
N SER A 150 -1.07 -5.47 1.56
CA SER A 150 -1.17 -6.19 2.83
C SER A 150 -2.25 -7.26 2.82
N THR A 151 -3.28 -7.11 1.97
CA THR A 151 -4.41 -8.05 1.88
C THR A 151 -4.45 -8.84 0.57
N GLY A 152 -3.82 -8.31 -0.48
CA GLY A 152 -3.91 -8.86 -1.83
C GLY A 152 -5.12 -8.38 -2.63
N GLU A 153 -5.96 -7.48 -2.09
CA GLU A 153 -7.02 -6.84 -2.87
C GLU A 153 -6.40 -6.13 -4.08
N PHE A 154 -6.93 -6.42 -5.27
CA PHE A 154 -6.46 -5.83 -6.52
C PHE A 154 -7.66 -5.62 -7.44
N CYS A 155 -7.93 -4.37 -7.77
CA CYS A 155 -9.06 -3.96 -8.59
C CYS A 155 -8.62 -3.07 -9.74
N VAL A 156 -9.40 -3.10 -10.81
CA VAL A 156 -9.22 -2.26 -12.00
C VAL A 156 -10.53 -1.65 -12.47
N TYR A 157 -10.41 -0.54 -13.17
CA TYR A 157 -11.50 0.19 -13.79
C TYR A 157 -10.96 0.88 -15.04
N GLU A 158 -11.75 0.97 -16.10
CA GLU A 158 -11.44 1.87 -17.23
C GLU A 158 -12.66 2.67 -17.65
N TYR A 159 -12.39 3.84 -18.22
CA TYR A 159 -13.41 4.73 -18.72
C TYR A 159 -12.88 5.52 -19.91
N ALA A 160 -13.74 5.76 -20.91
CA ALA A 160 -13.45 6.59 -22.07
C ALA A 160 -14.58 7.58 -22.30
N GLY A 161 -14.27 8.88 -22.26
CA GLY A 161 -15.25 9.96 -22.41
C GLY A 161 -14.67 11.33 -22.03
N GLU A 162 -15.23 12.40 -22.56
CA GLU A 162 -14.75 13.78 -22.33
C GLU A 162 -14.82 14.19 -20.83
N ASP A 163 -15.72 13.59 -20.06
CA ASP A 163 -15.90 13.77 -18.61
C ASP A 163 -14.97 12.90 -17.75
N TRP A 164 -13.93 12.30 -18.34
CA TRP A 164 -13.01 11.39 -17.64
C TRP A 164 -12.43 11.97 -16.34
N ARG A 165 -12.21 13.29 -16.27
CA ARG A 165 -11.71 13.98 -15.07
C ARG A 165 -12.68 13.86 -13.90
N ALA A 166 -13.97 14.06 -14.17
CA ALA A 166 -15.02 13.93 -13.16
C ALA A 166 -15.15 12.45 -12.74
N ARG A 167 -15.16 11.54 -13.72
CA ARG A 167 -15.24 10.09 -13.45
C ARG A 167 -14.08 9.58 -12.61
N LEU A 168 -12.85 9.90 -12.97
CA LEU A 168 -11.68 9.55 -12.19
C LEU A 168 -11.77 10.13 -10.78
N SER A 169 -12.20 11.39 -10.64
CA SER A 169 -12.35 12.03 -9.34
C SER A 169 -13.35 11.30 -8.44
N ASP A 170 -14.48 10.84 -8.97
CA ASP A 170 -15.50 10.12 -8.20
C ASP A 170 -14.98 8.77 -7.71
N VAL A 171 -14.30 8.01 -8.58
CA VAL A 171 -13.71 6.72 -8.20
C VAL A 171 -12.59 6.90 -7.18
N LEU A 172 -11.68 7.86 -7.38
CA LEU A 172 -10.61 8.15 -6.43
C LEU A 172 -11.13 8.63 -5.07
N SER A 173 -12.24 9.37 -5.05
CA SER A 173 -12.91 9.78 -3.81
C SER A 173 -13.49 8.59 -3.03
N SER A 174 -13.78 7.49 -3.74
CA SER A 174 -14.18 6.23 -3.12
C SER A 174 -13.00 5.41 -2.62
N VAL A 175 -11.99 5.24 -3.45
CA VAL A 175 -10.84 4.37 -3.14
C VAL A 175 -9.95 5.03 -2.08
N ARG A 176 -9.70 6.33 -2.20
CA ARG A 176 -8.75 7.12 -1.38
C ARG A 176 -7.38 6.48 -1.23
N PRO A 177 -6.63 6.30 -2.35
CA PRO A 177 -5.27 5.79 -2.29
C PRO A 177 -4.35 6.66 -1.42
N SER A 178 -3.42 6.01 -0.70
CA SER A 178 -2.36 6.69 0.04
C SER A 178 -1.18 7.08 -0.85
N GLU A 179 -1.05 6.43 -2.02
CA GLU A 179 -0.05 6.74 -3.03
C GLU A 179 -0.61 6.55 -4.43
N PHE A 180 -0.08 7.32 -5.38
CA PHE A 180 -0.45 7.29 -6.79
C PHE A 180 0.82 7.17 -7.64
N VAL A 181 0.81 6.22 -8.57
CA VAL A 181 1.77 6.14 -9.68
C VAL A 181 1.03 6.36 -11.00
N CYS A 182 1.71 6.85 -12.02
CA CYS A 182 1.09 7.11 -13.31
C CYS A 182 2.07 7.12 -14.47
N ASN A 183 1.55 7.18 -15.71
CA ASN A 183 2.33 7.44 -16.92
C ASN A 183 2.49 8.96 -17.18
N GLU A 184 3.41 9.32 -18.08
CA GLU A 184 3.76 10.70 -18.41
C GLU A 184 2.56 11.56 -18.83
N ASP A 185 1.64 11.01 -19.64
CA ASP A 185 0.43 11.74 -20.07
C ASP A 185 -0.41 12.23 -18.88
N PHE A 186 -0.55 11.41 -17.83
CA PHE A 186 -1.33 11.78 -16.66
C PHE A 186 -0.65 12.86 -15.81
N VAL A 187 0.69 12.90 -15.78
CA VAL A 187 1.46 13.93 -15.07
C VAL A 187 1.13 15.33 -15.58
N GLY A 188 0.90 15.48 -16.89
CA GLY A 188 0.49 16.75 -17.49
C GLY A 188 -0.96 17.16 -17.15
N ALA A 189 -1.81 16.19 -16.79
CA ALA A 189 -3.25 16.39 -16.67
C ALA A 189 -3.81 16.29 -15.25
N TYR A 190 -3.10 15.67 -14.29
CA TYR A 190 -3.65 15.37 -12.96
C TYR A 190 -4.14 16.62 -12.22
N ALA A 191 -3.46 17.77 -12.40
CA ALA A 191 -3.83 19.03 -11.76
C ALA A 191 -5.19 19.57 -12.22
N SER A 192 -5.77 19.03 -13.30
CA SER A 192 -7.12 19.36 -13.77
C SER A 192 -8.20 18.42 -13.23
N VAL A 193 -7.83 17.35 -12.53
CA VAL A 193 -8.76 16.38 -11.95
C VAL A 193 -9.21 16.88 -10.57
N PRO A 194 -10.53 17.01 -10.31
CA PRO A 194 -11.04 17.63 -9.07
C PRO A 194 -10.47 17.03 -7.79
N TYR A 195 -10.31 15.70 -7.72
CA TYR A 195 -9.68 15.01 -6.59
C TYR A 195 -8.31 15.57 -6.20
N PHE A 196 -7.43 15.83 -7.18
CA PHE A 196 -6.09 16.36 -6.94
C PHE A 196 -6.09 17.87 -6.72
N THR A 197 -7.08 18.61 -7.23
CA THR A 197 -7.24 20.04 -6.89
C THR A 197 -7.71 20.26 -5.45
N ALA A 198 -8.48 19.32 -4.91
CA ALA A 198 -9.02 19.38 -3.56
C ALA A 198 -8.11 18.72 -2.50
N SER A 199 -6.94 18.21 -2.90
CA SER A 199 -6.00 17.51 -2.03
C SER A 199 -4.54 17.87 -2.32
N ASP A 200 -3.66 17.58 -1.36
CA ASP A 200 -2.22 17.69 -1.54
C ASP A 200 -1.60 16.44 -2.18
N ALA A 201 -2.43 15.48 -2.62
CA ALA A 201 -1.96 14.27 -3.30
C ALA A 201 -1.27 14.64 -4.62
N ARG A 202 -0.13 14.00 -4.90
CA ARG A 202 0.60 14.18 -6.16
C ARG A 202 0.97 12.81 -6.71
N PRO A 203 0.64 12.51 -7.97
CA PRO A 203 1.02 11.25 -8.57
C PRO A 203 2.51 11.25 -8.91
N HIS A 204 3.16 10.13 -8.63
CA HIS A 204 4.54 9.88 -9.02
C HIS A 204 4.57 9.35 -10.46
N CYS A 205 5.24 10.07 -11.36
CA CYS A 205 5.49 9.56 -12.71
C CYS A 205 6.37 8.32 -12.60
N TYR A 206 5.87 7.19 -13.07
CA TYR A 206 6.67 6.00 -13.28
C TYR A 206 7.02 5.85 -14.76
N HIS A 207 7.84 4.86 -15.10
CA HIS A 207 8.34 4.71 -16.46
C HIS A 207 7.26 4.26 -17.44
N ASP A 208 7.08 4.99 -18.54
CA ASP A 208 6.06 4.75 -19.57
C ASP A 208 6.09 3.35 -20.20
N PHE A 209 7.28 2.72 -20.29
CA PHE A 209 7.40 1.35 -20.80
C PHE A 209 6.55 0.34 -20.01
N ALA A 210 6.33 0.60 -18.71
CA ALA A 210 5.55 -0.26 -17.83
C ALA A 210 4.04 -0.21 -18.14
N TYR A 211 3.59 0.88 -18.77
CA TYR A 211 2.19 1.10 -19.15
C TYR A 211 1.91 0.72 -20.61
N TYR A 212 2.95 0.41 -21.41
CA TYR A 212 2.77 -0.10 -22.76
C TYR A 212 2.04 -1.44 -22.74
N PHE A 213 0.88 -1.51 -23.41
CA PHE A 213 -0.07 -2.62 -23.26
C PHE A 213 0.56 -4.02 -23.35
N PRO A 214 1.37 -4.39 -24.36
CA PRO A 214 2.03 -5.70 -24.40
C PRO A 214 2.94 -5.99 -23.20
N THR A 215 3.66 -5.00 -22.69
CA THR A 215 4.52 -5.14 -21.50
C THR A 215 3.65 -5.27 -20.24
N ALA A 216 2.66 -4.40 -20.11
CA ALA A 216 1.74 -4.35 -18.98
C ALA A 216 0.92 -5.65 -18.86
N GLU A 217 0.37 -6.13 -19.97
CA GLU A 217 -0.40 -7.37 -20.05
C GLU A 217 0.47 -8.57 -19.65
N LYS A 218 1.70 -8.66 -20.19
CA LYS A 218 2.65 -9.71 -19.81
C LYS A 218 2.93 -9.68 -18.31
N LYS A 219 3.24 -8.51 -17.76
CA LYS A 219 3.56 -8.36 -16.33
C LYS A 219 2.38 -8.71 -15.45
N LEU A 220 1.16 -8.32 -15.83
CA LEU A 220 -0.07 -8.62 -15.11
C LEU A 220 -0.37 -10.13 -15.13
N LYS A 221 -0.22 -10.79 -16.28
CA LYS A 221 -0.36 -12.26 -16.41
C LYS A 221 0.66 -13.01 -15.55
N GLU A 222 1.91 -12.55 -15.53
CA GLU A 222 2.97 -13.11 -14.67
C GLU A 222 2.63 -12.94 -13.18
N ALA A 223 2.16 -11.76 -12.78
CA ALA A 223 1.77 -11.49 -11.39
C ALA A 223 0.60 -12.38 -10.92
N LEU A 224 -0.43 -12.52 -11.77
CA LEU A 224 -1.61 -13.33 -11.49
C LEU A 224 -1.38 -14.84 -11.69
N GLY A 225 -0.30 -15.24 -12.37
CA GLY A 225 -0.01 -16.64 -12.70
C GLY A 225 -0.97 -17.24 -13.72
N VAL A 226 -1.46 -16.46 -14.69
CA VAL A 226 -2.47 -16.87 -15.68
C VAL A 226 -1.99 -16.70 -17.12
N ALA A 227 -2.58 -17.44 -18.06
CA ALA A 227 -2.29 -17.31 -19.50
C ALA A 227 -3.16 -16.26 -20.22
N SER A 228 -4.34 -15.97 -19.68
CA SER A 228 -5.33 -15.03 -20.24
C SER A 228 -6.02 -14.28 -19.12
N LEU A 229 -6.51 -13.07 -19.42
CA LEU A 229 -7.23 -12.22 -18.49
C LEU A 229 -8.76 -12.34 -18.65
N ALA A 230 -9.24 -13.27 -19.49
CA ALA A 230 -10.66 -13.55 -19.74
C ALA A 230 -11.44 -13.79 -18.44
N ALA A 231 -10.86 -14.57 -17.54
CA ALA A 231 -11.48 -14.95 -16.26
C ALA A 231 -11.69 -13.74 -15.33
N PHE A 232 -11.01 -12.62 -15.60
CA PHE A 232 -11.10 -11.38 -14.85
C PHE A 232 -11.84 -10.28 -15.64
N GLU A 233 -12.46 -10.62 -16.77
CA GLU A 233 -13.18 -9.68 -17.64
C GLU A 233 -12.30 -8.52 -18.16
N CYS A 234 -11.00 -8.78 -18.37
CA CYS A 234 -10.01 -7.74 -18.72
C CYS A 234 -9.38 -7.91 -20.13
N ASP A 235 -9.72 -8.95 -20.89
CA ASP A 235 -9.11 -9.22 -22.21
C ASP A 235 -9.37 -8.08 -23.23
N ASP A 236 -10.49 -7.36 -23.11
CA ASP A 236 -10.89 -6.24 -23.96
C ASP A 236 -10.76 -4.87 -23.27
N LYS A 237 -10.00 -4.79 -22.16
CA LYS A 237 -9.87 -3.61 -21.30
C LYS A 237 -8.46 -3.02 -21.30
N PRO A 238 -8.01 -2.45 -22.43
CA PRO A 238 -6.61 -2.10 -22.62
C PRO A 238 -6.11 -1.04 -21.63
N PHE A 239 -6.96 -0.09 -21.21
CA PHE A 239 -6.52 0.95 -20.30
C PHE A 239 -6.39 0.41 -18.88
N ALA A 240 -7.36 -0.40 -18.44
CA ALA A 240 -7.31 -1.10 -17.15
C ALA A 240 -6.06 -1.99 -17.05
N VAL A 241 -5.78 -2.77 -18.10
CA VAL A 241 -4.60 -3.65 -18.17
C VAL A 241 -3.30 -2.86 -18.14
N SER A 242 -3.21 -1.75 -18.88
CA SER A 242 -2.05 -0.86 -18.85
C SER A 242 -1.79 -0.28 -17.45
N ALA A 243 -2.83 0.21 -16.77
CA ALA A 243 -2.70 0.72 -15.40
C ALA A 243 -2.27 -0.38 -14.41
N ALA A 244 -2.86 -1.57 -14.54
CA ALA A 244 -2.55 -2.72 -13.68
C ALA A 244 -1.12 -3.25 -13.88
N GLY A 245 -0.66 -3.38 -15.13
CA GLY A 245 0.71 -3.78 -15.41
C GLY A 245 1.73 -2.76 -14.90
N GLY A 246 1.44 -1.45 -15.05
CA GLY A 246 2.23 -0.38 -14.44
C GLY A 246 2.32 -0.50 -12.92
N LEU A 247 1.19 -0.80 -12.25
CA LEU A 247 1.14 -1.06 -10.81
C LEU A 247 1.99 -2.27 -10.43
N CYS A 248 1.85 -3.39 -11.13
CA CYS A 248 2.60 -4.61 -10.89
C CYS A 248 4.11 -4.42 -11.07
N GLU A 249 4.53 -3.65 -12.08
CA GLU A 249 5.94 -3.35 -12.32
C GLU A 249 6.52 -2.48 -11.21
N TYR A 250 5.81 -1.43 -10.80
CA TYR A 250 6.21 -0.57 -9.68
C TYR A 250 6.31 -1.35 -8.36
N LEU A 251 5.33 -2.21 -8.07
CA LEU A 251 5.35 -3.09 -6.90
C LEU A 251 6.53 -4.08 -6.97
N SER A 252 6.80 -4.66 -8.14
CA SER A 252 7.96 -5.54 -8.36
C SER A 252 9.29 -4.83 -8.07
N GLN A 253 9.43 -3.56 -8.48
CA GLN A 253 10.64 -2.78 -8.28
C GLN A 253 10.83 -2.34 -6.83
N THR A 254 9.75 -1.92 -6.16
CA THR A 254 9.80 -1.45 -4.76
C THR A 254 9.96 -2.61 -3.79
N GLN A 255 9.26 -3.72 -3.99
CA GLN A 255 9.28 -4.85 -3.06
C GLN A 255 10.41 -5.84 -3.32
N LYS A 256 11.00 -5.82 -4.53
CA LYS A 256 12.09 -6.70 -4.98
C LYS A 256 11.84 -8.19 -4.69
N ARG A 257 10.57 -8.61 -4.73
CA ARG A 257 10.14 -9.99 -4.51
C ARG A 257 8.84 -10.28 -5.24
N THR A 258 8.55 -11.56 -5.42
CA THR A 258 7.26 -12.02 -5.94
C THR A 258 6.16 -11.78 -4.90
N LEU A 259 5.06 -11.17 -5.33
CA LEU A 259 3.89 -10.87 -4.49
C LEU A 259 2.79 -11.90 -4.73
N ALA A 260 2.95 -13.10 -4.16
CA ALA A 260 2.04 -14.23 -4.38
C ALA A 260 0.60 -13.99 -3.88
N GLN A 261 0.39 -12.99 -3.02
CA GLN A 261 -0.94 -12.56 -2.58
C GLN A 261 -1.73 -11.84 -3.68
N LEU A 262 -1.07 -11.27 -4.70
CA LEU A 262 -1.73 -10.61 -5.84
C LEU A 262 -2.09 -11.63 -6.91
N ASN A 263 -2.96 -12.58 -6.56
CA ASN A 263 -3.33 -13.73 -7.40
C ASN A 263 -4.74 -13.65 -8.01
N SER A 264 -5.46 -12.54 -7.77
CA SER A 264 -6.79 -12.30 -8.31
C SER A 264 -6.92 -10.83 -8.72
N LEU A 265 -7.80 -10.56 -9.69
CA LEU A 265 -8.07 -9.23 -10.21
C LEU A 265 -9.58 -9.03 -10.33
N THR A 266 -10.09 -7.91 -9.85
CA THR A 266 -11.52 -7.57 -9.98
C THR A 266 -11.71 -6.38 -10.90
N TYR A 267 -12.40 -6.57 -12.02
CA TYR A 267 -12.87 -5.46 -12.84
C TYR A 267 -14.12 -4.83 -12.24
N LEU A 268 -14.08 -3.52 -11.98
CA LEU A 268 -15.25 -2.78 -11.52
C LEU A 268 -16.07 -2.31 -12.72
N HIS A 269 -17.37 -2.62 -12.72
CA HIS A 269 -18.32 -2.09 -13.71
C HIS A 269 -19.01 -0.84 -13.19
N ASP A 270 -19.38 0.09 -14.09
CA ASP A 270 -20.19 1.28 -13.76
C ASP A 270 -21.55 0.93 -13.11
N THR A 271 -22.03 -0.28 -13.38
CA THR A 271 -23.29 -0.81 -12.86
C THR A 271 -23.13 -1.56 -11.54
N SER A 272 -21.91 -1.87 -11.09
CA SER A 272 -21.68 -2.64 -9.86
C SER A 272 -22.12 -1.86 -8.62
N PHE A 273 -21.80 -0.57 -8.58
CA PHE A 273 -22.00 0.27 -7.41
C PHE A 273 -22.58 1.64 -7.77
N MET A 274 -23.27 2.25 -6.81
CA MET A 274 -23.68 3.64 -6.92
C MET A 274 -22.44 4.51 -6.76
N LEU A 275 -22.01 5.14 -7.86
CA LEU A 275 -20.98 6.18 -7.80
C LEU A 275 -21.54 7.39 -7.07
N LEU A 276 -20.90 7.74 -5.97
CA LEU A 276 -21.17 8.94 -5.19
C LEU A 276 -20.05 9.94 -5.49
N ASP A 277 -20.43 11.11 -5.99
CA ASP A 277 -19.47 12.17 -6.25
C ASP A 277 -18.78 12.65 -4.96
N ALA A 278 -17.63 13.28 -5.11
CA ALA A 278 -16.82 13.75 -3.99
C ALA A 278 -17.58 14.67 -3.01
N ALA A 279 -18.45 15.55 -3.53
CA ALA A 279 -19.20 16.51 -2.73
C ALA A 279 -20.30 15.80 -1.92
N THR A 280 -21.04 14.90 -2.56
CA THR A 280 -22.06 14.06 -1.93
C THR A 280 -21.45 13.25 -0.79
N ARG A 281 -20.31 12.59 -1.01
CA ARG A 281 -19.62 11.81 0.04
C ARG A 281 -19.18 12.67 1.22
N ARG A 282 -18.64 13.86 0.94
CA ARG A 282 -18.20 14.81 1.96
C ARG A 282 -19.38 15.33 2.78
N ASN A 283 -20.49 15.68 2.12
CA ASN A 283 -21.68 16.23 2.77
C ASN A 283 -22.43 15.17 3.59
N LEU A 284 -22.41 13.92 3.16
CA LEU A 284 -22.98 12.79 3.91
C LEU A 284 -22.08 12.32 5.06
N GLU A 285 -20.85 12.83 5.16
CA GLU A 285 -19.86 12.44 6.17
C GLU A 285 -19.79 10.90 6.32
N ILE A 286 -19.67 10.18 5.19
CA ILE A 286 -19.82 8.71 5.18
C ILE A 286 -18.78 8.04 6.08
N THR A 287 -17.52 8.44 5.96
CA THR A 287 -16.42 7.81 6.71
C THR A 287 -15.71 8.76 7.67
N ALA A 288 -15.74 10.05 7.38
CA ALA A 288 -15.13 11.10 8.20
C ALA A 288 -15.96 12.39 8.10
N ARG A 289 -15.89 13.21 9.15
CA ARG A 289 -16.54 14.52 9.17
C ARG A 289 -15.83 15.52 8.28
N ALA A 290 -16.60 16.40 7.64
CA ALA A 290 -16.09 17.44 6.75
C ALA A 290 -15.32 18.54 7.48
N ARG A 291 -15.62 18.77 8.77
CA ARG A 291 -15.02 19.85 9.58
C ARG A 291 -13.59 19.55 10.04
N ASP A 292 -13.35 18.33 10.52
CA ASP A 292 -12.10 17.97 11.21
C ASP A 292 -11.53 16.61 10.81
N GLY A 293 -12.10 15.95 9.79
CA GLY A 293 -11.63 14.66 9.29
C GLY A 293 -11.80 13.51 10.27
N LYS A 294 -12.43 13.72 11.43
CA LYS A 294 -12.58 12.66 12.44
C LYS A 294 -13.65 11.65 12.01
N LYS A 295 -13.39 10.38 12.28
CA LYS A 295 -14.37 9.29 12.17
C LYS A 295 -15.51 9.45 13.18
N THR A 296 -15.23 9.94 14.39
CA THR A 296 -16.27 10.10 15.41
C THR A 296 -17.30 11.13 14.97
N GLY A 297 -18.57 10.70 14.87
CA GLY A 297 -19.68 11.51 14.37
C GLY A 297 -19.97 11.35 12.87
N SER A 298 -19.18 10.56 12.15
CA SER A 298 -19.48 10.13 10.77
C SER A 298 -20.43 8.92 10.75
N LEU A 299 -21.03 8.59 9.60
CA LEU A 299 -21.88 7.40 9.46
C LEU A 299 -21.12 6.11 9.85
N LEU A 300 -19.88 5.94 9.35
CA LEU A 300 -19.00 4.85 9.72
C LEU A 300 -18.70 4.85 11.23
N GLY A 301 -18.50 6.02 11.84
CA GLY A 301 -18.28 6.12 13.29
C GLY A 301 -19.46 5.61 14.13
N VAL A 302 -20.69 5.72 13.61
CA VAL A 302 -21.90 5.20 14.25
C VAL A 302 -22.04 3.69 14.02
N LEU A 303 -21.87 3.23 12.77
CA LEU A 303 -22.15 1.85 12.35
C LEU A 303 -21.03 0.86 12.68
N ASP A 304 -19.77 1.30 12.73
CA ASP A 304 -18.65 0.40 12.99
C ASP A 304 -18.64 -0.08 14.44
N LYS A 305 -19.19 -1.29 14.63
CA LYS A 305 -19.16 -2.11 15.84
C LYS A 305 -18.61 -3.51 15.55
N THR A 306 -17.78 -3.64 14.51
CA THR A 306 -17.28 -4.95 14.07
C THR A 306 -16.27 -5.52 15.06
N SER A 307 -16.30 -6.84 15.26
CA SER A 307 -15.36 -7.54 16.15
C SER A 307 -13.96 -7.70 15.56
N THR A 308 -13.82 -7.65 14.22
CA THR A 308 -12.54 -7.86 13.52
C THR A 308 -12.13 -6.65 12.69
N ALA A 309 -10.82 -6.51 12.48
CA ALA A 309 -10.22 -5.48 11.62
C ALA A 309 -10.65 -5.63 10.15
N MET A 310 -10.59 -6.86 9.61
CA MET A 310 -11.08 -7.18 8.25
C MET A 310 -12.58 -6.89 8.08
N GLY A 311 -13.39 -7.13 9.12
CA GLY A 311 -14.82 -6.76 9.14
C GLY A 311 -15.02 -5.25 9.07
N ALA A 312 -14.20 -4.47 9.81
CA ALA A 312 -14.25 -3.01 9.79
C ALA A 312 -13.90 -2.46 8.40
N ARG A 313 -12.87 -3.02 7.73
CA ARG A 313 -12.50 -2.67 6.35
C ARG A 313 -13.62 -3.01 5.37
N THR A 314 -14.22 -4.19 5.50
CA THR A 314 -15.36 -4.62 4.67
C THR A 314 -16.56 -3.67 4.82
N LEU A 315 -16.93 -3.31 6.06
CA LEU A 315 -18.03 -2.37 6.31
C LEU A 315 -17.75 -1.00 5.70
N ARG A 316 -16.53 -0.47 5.87
CA ARG A 316 -16.11 0.78 5.25
C ARG A 316 -16.26 0.71 3.73
N ALA A 317 -15.75 -0.35 3.10
CA ALA A 317 -15.87 -0.57 1.67
C ALA A 317 -17.32 -0.63 1.18
N TRP A 318 -18.23 -1.24 1.95
CA TRP A 318 -19.65 -1.30 1.59
C TRP A 318 -20.37 0.05 1.70
N LEU A 319 -20.02 0.87 2.69
CA LEU A 319 -20.53 2.24 2.79
C LEU A 319 -19.99 3.12 1.67
N ASP A 320 -18.74 2.89 1.29
CA ASP A 320 -18.06 3.63 0.22
C ASP A 320 -18.53 3.22 -1.18
N ARG A 321 -19.02 1.98 -1.35
CA ARG A 321 -19.47 1.39 -2.62
C ARG A 321 -20.84 0.70 -2.45
N PRO A 322 -21.95 1.45 -2.38
CA PRO A 322 -23.29 0.87 -2.25
C PRO A 322 -23.64 0.04 -3.48
N LEU A 323 -24.17 -1.18 -3.26
CA LEU A 323 -24.57 -2.08 -4.34
C LEU A 323 -25.73 -1.51 -5.17
N ARG A 324 -25.76 -1.85 -6.47
CA ARG A 324 -26.92 -1.62 -7.35
C ARG A 324 -27.69 -2.88 -7.69
N ASP A 325 -27.07 -4.05 -7.50
CA ASP A 325 -27.72 -5.34 -7.75
C ASP A 325 -28.72 -5.67 -6.63
N GLU A 326 -30.00 -5.65 -6.99
CA GLU A 326 -31.12 -5.99 -6.11
C GLU A 326 -30.96 -7.38 -5.46
N LYS A 327 -30.45 -8.38 -6.19
CA LYS A 327 -30.28 -9.73 -5.64
C LYS A 327 -29.23 -9.74 -4.54
N ALA A 328 -28.09 -9.10 -4.76
CA ALA A 328 -27.04 -8.97 -3.77
C ALA A 328 -27.48 -8.16 -2.54
N ILE A 329 -28.27 -7.09 -2.74
CA ILE A 329 -28.86 -6.30 -1.65
C ILE A 329 -29.79 -7.19 -0.79
N ASN A 330 -30.73 -7.89 -1.41
CA ASN A 330 -31.66 -8.76 -0.71
C ASN A 330 -30.97 -9.94 0.00
N ALA A 331 -29.90 -10.49 -0.59
CA ALA A 331 -29.09 -11.51 0.08
C ALA A 331 -28.46 -11.00 1.39
N ARG A 332 -27.94 -9.76 1.39
CA ARG A 332 -27.42 -9.12 2.61
C ARG A 332 -28.52 -8.85 3.64
N LEU A 333 -29.67 -8.36 3.20
CA LEU A 333 -30.82 -8.11 4.08
C LEU A 333 -31.32 -9.40 4.72
N GLY A 334 -31.46 -10.49 3.95
CA GLY A 334 -31.85 -11.81 4.48
C GLY A 334 -30.85 -12.36 5.50
N ALA A 335 -29.54 -12.20 5.26
CA ALA A 335 -28.52 -12.58 6.24
C ALA A 335 -28.65 -11.78 7.55
N VAL A 336 -28.88 -10.47 7.46
CA VAL A 336 -29.12 -9.61 8.64
C VAL A 336 -30.39 -10.04 9.36
N GLU A 337 -31.49 -10.28 8.66
CA GLU A 337 -32.77 -10.70 9.24
C GLU A 337 -32.64 -12.02 10.00
N ALA A 338 -31.99 -13.03 9.41
CA ALA A 338 -31.73 -14.32 10.04
C ALA A 338 -30.92 -14.16 11.34
N LEU A 339 -29.90 -13.30 11.32
CA LEU A 339 -29.11 -13.01 12.52
C LEU A 339 -29.94 -12.23 13.55
N VAL A 340 -30.75 -11.24 13.15
CA VAL A 340 -31.61 -10.46 14.06
C VAL A 340 -32.69 -11.33 14.73
N ALA A 341 -33.15 -12.38 14.08
CA ALA A 341 -34.14 -13.30 14.64
C ALA A 341 -33.64 -14.09 15.87
N SER A 342 -32.32 -14.32 16.00
CA SER A 342 -31.77 -15.10 17.11
C SER A 342 -30.65 -14.38 17.86
N ARG A 343 -30.98 -13.84 19.04
CA ARG A 343 -29.99 -13.18 19.91
C ARG A 343 -28.89 -14.14 20.36
N ALA A 344 -29.25 -15.39 20.70
CA ALA A 344 -28.27 -16.40 21.14
C ALA A 344 -27.21 -16.70 20.06
N VAL A 345 -27.63 -16.78 18.79
CA VAL A 345 -26.71 -16.95 17.66
C VAL A 345 -25.80 -15.73 17.53
N ARG A 346 -26.34 -14.51 17.57
CA ARG A 346 -25.53 -13.28 17.50
C ARG A 346 -24.51 -13.17 18.62
N ASP A 347 -24.92 -13.42 19.86
CA ASP A 347 -24.04 -13.33 21.02
C ASP A 347 -22.88 -14.35 20.87
N LYS A 348 -23.19 -15.58 20.41
CA LYS A 348 -22.16 -16.60 20.19
C LYS A 348 -21.23 -16.27 19.02
N LEU A 349 -21.76 -15.73 17.91
CA LEU A 349 -20.94 -15.27 16.79
C LEU A 349 -20.02 -14.12 17.21
N ASN A 350 -20.50 -13.16 18.00
CA ASN A 350 -19.70 -12.04 18.47
C ASN A 350 -18.54 -12.49 19.37
N GLU A 351 -18.78 -13.46 20.26
CA GLU A 351 -17.74 -14.09 21.08
C GLU A 351 -16.66 -14.72 20.19
N LEU A 352 -17.05 -15.63 19.28
CA LEU A 352 -16.12 -16.35 18.42
C LEU A 352 -15.36 -15.41 17.45
N LEU A 353 -16.05 -14.42 16.87
CA LEU A 353 -15.42 -13.43 16.00
C LEU A 353 -14.46 -12.51 16.77
N GLY A 354 -14.64 -12.33 18.08
CA GLY A 354 -13.69 -11.58 18.91
C GLY A 354 -12.34 -12.28 19.07
N ASP A 355 -12.31 -13.61 18.94
CA ASP A 355 -11.08 -14.41 19.01
C ASP A 355 -10.35 -14.55 17.66
N ILE A 356 -11.00 -14.11 16.57
CA ILE A 356 -10.43 -14.16 15.22
C ILE A 356 -9.47 -12.98 15.00
N ARG A 357 -8.22 -13.28 14.63
CA ARG A 357 -7.23 -12.28 14.24
C ARG A 357 -7.42 -11.85 12.79
N ASP A 358 -6.66 -10.84 12.34
CA ASP A 358 -6.74 -10.29 11.00
C ASP A 358 -6.16 -11.25 9.94
N LEU A 359 -6.94 -12.28 9.58
CA LEU A 359 -6.48 -13.34 8.70
C LEU A 359 -6.07 -12.82 7.31
N GLU A 360 -6.73 -11.79 6.79
CA GLU A 360 -6.38 -11.18 5.51
C GLU A 360 -4.92 -10.68 5.50
N ARG A 361 -4.54 -9.88 6.51
CA ARG A 361 -3.17 -9.34 6.62
C ARG A 361 -2.15 -10.41 7.01
N LEU A 362 -2.52 -11.33 7.90
CA LEU A 362 -1.65 -12.45 8.27
C LEU A 362 -1.32 -13.32 7.05
N SER A 363 -2.31 -13.62 6.21
CA SER A 363 -2.10 -14.34 4.95
C SER A 363 -1.22 -13.55 3.97
N GLY A 364 -1.43 -12.24 3.86
CA GLY A 364 -0.57 -11.36 3.06
C GLY A 364 0.90 -11.39 3.51
N ARG A 365 1.16 -11.37 4.83
CA ARG A 365 2.52 -11.46 5.40
C ARG A 365 3.20 -12.80 5.12
N ILE A 366 2.45 -13.89 5.19
CA ILE A 366 2.94 -15.23 4.84
C ILE A 366 3.31 -15.28 3.36
N ALA A 367 2.43 -14.81 2.48
CA ALA A 367 2.68 -14.76 1.04
C ALA A 367 3.86 -13.85 0.68
N TYR A 368 4.03 -12.74 1.41
CA TYR A 368 5.17 -11.84 1.26
C TYR A 368 6.49 -12.45 1.76
N GLY A 369 6.46 -13.52 2.57
CA GLY A 369 7.65 -14.17 3.13
C GLY A 369 8.24 -13.46 4.35
N ASN A 370 7.42 -12.70 5.10
CA ASN A 370 7.83 -12.01 6.33
C ASN A 370 7.00 -12.48 7.56
N ALA A 371 6.73 -13.79 7.62
CA ALA A 371 6.00 -14.41 8.73
C ALA A 371 6.94 -14.80 9.87
N SER A 372 6.72 -14.22 11.06
CA SER A 372 7.35 -14.64 12.31
C SER A 372 6.63 -15.83 12.93
N PRO A 373 7.22 -16.53 13.92
CA PRO A 373 6.52 -17.57 14.68
C PRO A 373 5.19 -17.09 15.29
N SER A 374 5.14 -15.83 15.75
CA SER A 374 3.91 -15.22 16.28
C SER A 374 2.81 -15.09 15.23
N VAL A 375 3.15 -14.77 13.97
CA VAL A 375 2.19 -14.74 12.85
C VAL A 375 1.60 -16.12 12.60
N LEU A 376 2.44 -17.16 12.58
CA LEU A 376 1.98 -18.53 12.34
C LEU A 376 1.07 -19.04 13.47
N ILE A 377 1.39 -18.69 14.72
CA ILE A 377 0.54 -18.99 15.88
C ILE A 377 -0.81 -18.25 15.74
N ALA A 378 -0.80 -16.96 15.41
CA ALA A 378 -2.04 -16.18 15.23
C ALA A 378 -2.95 -16.76 14.14
N VAL A 379 -2.38 -17.25 13.03
CA VAL A 379 -3.13 -17.97 11.99
C VAL A 379 -3.69 -19.29 12.52
N SER A 380 -2.87 -20.10 13.19
CA SER A 380 -3.30 -21.36 13.81
C SER A 380 -4.49 -21.15 14.77
N ASP A 381 -4.36 -20.20 15.68
CA ASP A 381 -5.38 -19.86 16.67
C ASP A 381 -6.68 -19.43 15.98
N THR A 382 -6.58 -18.57 14.97
CA THR A 382 -7.74 -18.12 14.16
C THR A 382 -8.42 -19.29 13.44
N LEU A 383 -7.65 -20.19 12.83
CA LEU A 383 -8.19 -21.35 12.11
C LEU A 383 -8.89 -22.34 13.05
N ASN A 384 -8.43 -22.47 14.30
CA ASN A 384 -9.05 -23.34 15.31
C ASN A 384 -10.43 -22.83 15.76
N VAL A 385 -10.77 -21.55 15.54
CA VAL A 385 -12.10 -20.99 15.83
C VAL A 385 -13.13 -21.37 14.76
N LEU A 386 -12.70 -21.56 13.51
CA LEU A 386 -13.62 -21.77 12.37
C LEU A 386 -14.57 -22.97 12.51
N PRO A 387 -14.17 -24.14 13.05
CA PRO A 387 -15.09 -25.25 13.26
C PRO A 387 -16.22 -24.94 14.24
N ALA A 388 -15.97 -24.12 15.26
CA ALA A 388 -17.00 -23.66 16.19
C ALA A 388 -17.92 -22.65 15.52
N LEU A 389 -17.35 -21.72 14.74
CA LEU A 389 -18.12 -20.72 13.99
C LEU A 389 -19.11 -21.37 13.02
N LYS A 390 -18.68 -22.40 12.27
CA LYS A 390 -19.49 -23.17 11.32
C LYS A 390 -20.63 -23.98 11.97
N LYS A 391 -20.61 -24.19 13.29
CA LYS A 391 -21.73 -24.86 13.99
C LYS A 391 -22.83 -23.89 14.41
N VAL A 392 -22.50 -22.59 14.46
CA VAL A 392 -23.39 -21.52 14.94
C VAL A 392 -24.10 -20.85 13.77
N ALA A 393 -23.37 -20.61 12.67
CA ALA A 393 -23.89 -20.17 11.37
C ALA A 393 -24.25 -21.40 10.52
#